data_AF-A0A4V1Q3I8-F1
#
_entry.id   AF-A0A4V1Q3I8-F1
#
_cell.length_a   1.000
_cell.length_b   1.000
_cell.length_c   1.000
_cell.angle_alpha   90.00
_cell.angle_beta   90.00
_cell.angle_gamma   90.00
#
_symmetry.space_group_name_H-M   'P 1'
#
loop_
_entity.id
_entity.type
_entity.pdbx_description
1 polymer ?
#
loop_
_entity_poly.entity_id
_entity_poly.type
_entity_poly.pdbx_seq_one_letter_code
_entity_poly.pdbx_strand_id
1 'polypeptide(L)'
;MLSYLESKLYADVEGTCSGQYGYIIAVVSILDIGKGMVLSGSGQAEFVIRYRAIVFKPFKGEVVDGVVNMVSKMGFFVSVGPVNVFVSQQLIHADMKYDPNSNPPSYASEDQIIEKDTKVRLQIVGTRVDTTEIFAIGSIKEDHLGVIE
;
A
#
# COMPACT_ATOMS: atom_id res chain seq x y z
N MET A 1 -12.43 28.62 -14.77
CA MET A 1 -12.45 27.43 -15.63
C MET A 1 -11.20 26.58 -15.43
N LEU A 2 -9.99 27.11 -15.62
CA LEU A 2 -8.74 26.37 -15.33
C LEU A 2 -8.68 25.86 -13.89
N SER A 3 -8.96 26.73 -12.91
CA SER A 3 -9.04 26.35 -11.49
C SER A 3 -10.00 25.19 -11.21
N TYR A 4 -11.11 25.10 -11.96
CA TYR A 4 -12.07 24.00 -11.81
C TYR A 4 -11.48 22.68 -12.35
N LEU A 5 -10.82 22.71 -13.51
CA LEU A 5 -10.15 21.53 -14.07
C LEU A 5 -9.04 21.01 -13.16
N GLU A 6 -8.29 21.92 -12.54
CA GLU A 6 -7.24 21.56 -11.57
C GLU A 6 -7.85 20.89 -10.33
N SER A 7 -8.84 21.52 -9.69
CA SER A 7 -9.53 20.92 -8.54
C SER A 7 -10.18 19.58 -8.87
N LYS A 8 -10.75 19.46 -10.08
CA LYS A 8 -11.37 18.22 -10.54
C LYS A 8 -10.34 17.12 -10.77
N LEU A 9 -9.19 17.45 -11.36
CA LEU A 9 -8.07 16.51 -11.52
C LEU A 9 -7.64 15.95 -10.15
N TYR A 10 -7.34 16.83 -9.18
CA TYR A 10 -6.90 16.39 -7.85
C TYR A 10 -7.90 15.43 -7.21
N ALA A 11 -9.19 15.81 -7.21
CA ALA A 11 -10.26 15.00 -6.63
C ALA A 11 -10.46 13.64 -7.31
N ASP A 12 -10.22 13.55 -8.62
CA ASP A 12 -10.47 12.33 -9.38
C ASP A 12 -9.29 11.36 -9.38
N VAL A 13 -8.06 11.82 -9.13
CA VAL A 13 -6.85 10.97 -9.26
C VAL A 13 -6.14 10.71 -7.94
N GLU A 14 -6.10 11.64 -6.99
CA GLU A 14 -5.36 11.43 -5.74
C GLU A 14 -6.03 10.38 -4.85
N GLY A 15 -5.24 9.46 -4.32
CA GLY A 15 -5.73 8.31 -3.55
C GLY A 15 -6.28 7.16 -4.39
N THR A 16 -6.43 7.33 -5.71
CA THR A 16 -6.83 6.22 -6.59
C THR A 16 -5.70 5.22 -6.79
N CYS A 17 -6.07 3.99 -7.15
CA CYS A 17 -5.14 2.92 -7.44
C CYS A 17 -5.45 2.29 -8.80
N SER A 18 -4.38 1.92 -9.52
CA SER A 18 -4.46 1.12 -10.73
C SER A 18 -3.40 0.02 -10.72
N GLY A 19 -3.69 -1.12 -11.38
CA GLY A 19 -2.70 -2.20 -11.50
C GLY A 19 -1.45 -1.83 -12.28
N GLN A 20 -1.57 -0.89 -13.22
CA GLN A 20 -0.45 -0.46 -14.04
C GLN A 20 0.49 0.45 -13.25
N TYR A 21 -0.04 1.47 -12.56
CA TYR A 21 0.78 2.53 -11.95
C TYR A 21 0.90 2.45 -10.42
N GLY A 22 0.07 1.63 -9.76
CA GLY A 22 -0.04 1.62 -8.30
C GLY A 22 -0.98 2.70 -7.78
N TYR A 23 -0.76 3.11 -6.54
CA TYR A 23 -1.47 4.19 -5.88
C TYR A 23 -0.91 5.55 -6.31
N ILE A 24 -1.79 6.46 -6.69
CA ILE A 24 -1.44 7.87 -6.88
C ILE A 24 -1.50 8.55 -5.52
N ILE A 25 -0.34 8.90 -4.96
CA ILE A 25 -0.25 9.49 -3.62
C ILE A 25 -0.61 10.97 -3.67
N ALA A 26 0.01 11.70 -4.59
CA ALA A 26 -0.20 13.14 -4.74
C ALA A 26 0.21 13.59 -6.15
N VAL A 27 -0.52 14.54 -6.71
CA VAL A 27 -0.16 15.26 -7.92
C VAL A 27 0.82 16.37 -7.54
N VAL A 28 2.00 16.36 -8.16
CA VAL A 28 3.08 17.32 -7.86
C VAL A 28 2.96 18.58 -8.69
N SER A 29 2.59 18.42 -9.96
CA SER A 29 2.51 19.54 -10.90
C SER A 29 1.66 19.18 -12.11
N ILE A 30 0.85 20.13 -12.55
CA ILE A 30 0.17 20.06 -13.85
C ILE A 30 1.12 20.66 -14.90
N LEU A 31 1.42 19.88 -15.93
CA LEU A 31 2.36 20.27 -16.98
C LEU A 31 1.66 21.03 -18.11
N ASP A 32 0.46 20.58 -18.46
CA ASP A 32 -0.28 21.09 -19.60
C ASP A 32 -1.76 20.69 -19.51
N ILE A 33 -2.63 21.64 -19.85
CA ILE A 33 -4.07 21.42 -20.01
C ILE A 33 -4.37 21.63 -21.49
N GLY A 34 -4.65 20.53 -22.19
CA GLY A 34 -4.96 20.55 -23.61
C GLY A 34 -6.21 21.37 -23.93
N LYS A 35 -6.40 21.69 -25.21
CA LYS A 35 -7.63 22.36 -25.68
C LYS A 35 -8.85 21.47 -25.43
N GLY A 36 -9.94 22.07 -24.97
CA GLY A 36 -11.21 21.37 -24.78
C GLY A 36 -11.83 20.95 -26.10
N MET A 37 -12.16 19.67 -26.24
CA MET A 37 -12.89 19.14 -27.39
C MET A 37 -14.36 18.99 -27.03
N VAL A 38 -15.25 19.67 -27.77
CA VAL A 38 -16.70 19.55 -27.52
C VAL A 38 -17.19 18.21 -28.04
N LEU A 39 -17.84 17.44 -27.16
CA LEU A 39 -18.44 16.16 -27.47
C LEU A 39 -19.75 16.36 -28.24
N SER A 40 -19.85 15.73 -29.40
CA SER A 40 -21.05 15.78 -30.25
C SER A 40 -22.27 15.25 -29.49
N GLY A 41 -23.34 16.05 -29.42
CA GLY A 41 -24.64 15.65 -28.88
C GLY A 41 -24.86 15.90 -27.38
N SER A 42 -23.82 16.11 -26.57
CA SER A 42 -23.98 16.41 -25.13
C SER A 42 -23.70 17.87 -24.76
N GLY A 43 -22.97 18.60 -25.61
CA GLY A 43 -22.51 19.96 -25.31
C GLY A 43 -21.41 20.02 -24.24
N GLN A 44 -20.93 18.87 -23.75
CA GLN A 44 -19.82 18.78 -22.80
C GLN A 44 -18.48 18.97 -23.52
N ALA A 45 -17.44 19.36 -22.78
CA ALA A 45 -16.08 19.46 -23.29
C ALA A 45 -15.14 18.50 -22.56
N GLU A 46 -14.33 17.76 -23.33
CA GLU A 46 -13.30 16.85 -22.83
C GLU A 46 -11.93 17.54 -22.87
N PHE A 47 -11.14 17.38 -21.80
CA PHE A 47 -9.80 17.96 -21.67
C PHE A 47 -8.79 16.86 -21.35
N VAL A 48 -7.71 16.79 -22.13
CA VAL A 48 -6.57 15.93 -21.82
C VAL A 48 -5.58 16.73 -20.98
N ILE A 49 -5.38 16.31 -19.73
CA ILE A 49 -4.48 16.98 -18.79
C ILE A 49 -3.22 16.12 -18.58
N ARG A 50 -2.05 16.70 -18.81
CA ARG A 50 -0.76 16.07 -18.53
C ARG A 50 -0.26 16.56 -17.18
N TYR A 51 0.03 15.65 -16.28
CA TYR A 51 0.48 15.96 -14.93
C TYR A 51 1.60 15.01 -14.48
N ARG A 52 2.30 15.38 -13.40
CA ARG A 52 3.26 14.54 -12.68
C ARG A 52 2.69 14.20 -11.32
N ALA A 53 2.89 12.97 -10.88
CA ALA A 53 2.45 12.50 -9.57
C ALA A 53 3.52 11.66 -8.88
N ILE A 54 3.47 11.64 -7.55
CA ILE A 54 4.15 10.65 -6.73
C ILE A 54 3.25 9.42 -6.70
N VAL A 55 3.81 8.27 -7.05
CA VAL A 55 3.11 6.99 -7.07
C VAL A 55 3.79 5.98 -6.16
N PHE A 56 3.01 5.07 -5.58
CA PHE A 56 3.50 3.95 -4.78
C PHE A 56 2.98 2.64 -5.37
N LYS A 57 3.89 1.74 -5.74
CA LYS A 57 3.56 0.41 -6.26
C LYS A 57 4.47 -0.63 -5.61
N PRO A 58 3.93 -1.59 -4.85
CA PRO A 58 4.75 -2.67 -4.29
C PRO A 58 5.20 -3.65 -5.36
N PHE A 59 6.38 -4.24 -5.19
CA PHE A 59 6.91 -5.27 -6.09
C PHE A 59 7.22 -6.58 -5.36
N LYS A 60 7.07 -7.70 -6.07
CA LYS A 60 7.55 -9.00 -5.57
C LYS A 60 9.08 -8.97 -5.43
N GLY A 61 9.57 -9.40 -4.28
CA GLY A 61 10.97 -9.40 -3.88
C GLY A 61 11.43 -8.12 -3.18
N GLU A 62 10.57 -7.09 -3.12
CA GLU A 62 10.90 -5.84 -2.44
C GLU A 62 10.93 -6.04 -0.93
N VAL A 63 12.01 -5.58 -0.28
CA VAL A 63 12.12 -5.55 1.18
C VAL A 63 11.69 -4.18 1.65
N VAL A 64 10.66 -4.15 2.49
CA VAL A 64 10.01 -2.93 2.96
C VAL A 64 9.81 -2.96 4.46
N ASP A 65 9.80 -1.78 5.06
CA ASP A 65 9.50 -1.58 6.46
C ASP A 65 8.04 -1.13 6.59
N GLY A 66 7.38 -1.57 7.65
CA GLY A 66 6.00 -1.21 7.93
C GLY A 66 5.64 -1.33 9.39
N VAL A 67 4.39 -0.98 9.71
CA VAL A 67 3.87 -0.99 11.07
C VAL A 67 2.76 -2.02 11.18
N VAL A 68 2.83 -2.89 12.18
CA VAL A 68 1.83 -3.92 12.41
C VAL A 68 0.51 -3.29 12.84
N ASN A 69 -0.56 -3.55 12.11
CA ASN A 69 -1.90 -3.03 12.40
C ASN A 69 -2.72 -3.99 13.29
N MET A 70 -2.60 -5.29 13.02
CA MET A 70 -3.42 -6.32 13.64
C MET A 70 -2.68 -7.66 13.64
N VAL A 71 -2.76 -8.36 14.78
CA VAL A 71 -2.18 -9.69 14.96
C VAL A 71 -3.29 -10.71 15.20
N SER A 72 -3.16 -11.90 14.62
CA SER A 72 -4.11 -13.00 14.74
C SER A 72 -3.40 -14.35 14.73
N LYS A 73 -4.12 -15.42 15.09
CA LYS A 73 -3.60 -16.79 14.99
C LYS A 73 -3.14 -17.19 13.58
N MET A 74 -3.71 -16.58 12.53
CA MET A 74 -3.36 -16.92 11.13
C MET A 74 -2.13 -16.15 10.61
N GLY A 75 -1.69 -15.13 11.34
CA GLY A 75 -0.64 -14.21 10.92
C GLY A 75 -0.92 -12.78 11.38
N PHE A 76 -0.22 -11.81 10.80
CA PHE A 76 -0.40 -10.39 11.12
C PHE A 76 -0.48 -9.53 9.86
N PHE A 77 -1.12 -8.37 9.99
CA PHE A 77 -1.24 -7.37 8.93
C PHE A 77 -0.29 -6.20 9.22
N VAL A 78 0.43 -5.75 8.18
CA VAL A 78 1.38 -4.65 8.24
C VAL A 78 0.95 -3.55 7.27
N SER A 79 0.85 -2.31 7.75
CA SER A 79 0.76 -1.13 6.90
C SER A 79 2.12 -0.81 6.30
N VAL A 80 2.19 -0.82 4.97
CA VAL A 80 3.33 -0.30 4.20
C VAL A 80 2.80 0.83 3.30
N GLY A 81 2.84 2.06 3.81
CA GLY A 81 2.21 3.19 3.16
C GLY A 81 0.70 2.93 2.93
N PRO A 82 0.18 3.01 1.70
CA PRO A 82 -1.23 2.74 1.40
C PRO A 82 -1.58 1.25 1.28
N VAL A 83 -0.60 0.33 1.34
CA VAL A 83 -0.82 -1.10 1.13
C VAL A 83 -0.85 -1.84 2.45
N ASN A 84 -1.85 -2.70 2.62
CA ASN A 84 -1.89 -3.67 3.71
C ASN A 84 -1.26 -4.99 3.24
N VAL A 85 -0.17 -5.38 3.91
CA VAL A 85 0.54 -6.62 3.64
C VAL A 85 0.17 -7.66 4.69
N PHE A 86 -0.28 -8.84 4.27
CA PHE A 86 -0.55 -9.95 5.18
C PHE A 86 0.65 -10.89 5.25
N VAL A 87 1.15 -11.16 6.46
CA VAL A 87 2.19 -12.16 6.73
C VAL A 87 1.53 -13.36 7.42
N SER A 88 1.42 -14.47 6.69
CA SER A 88 0.84 -15.71 7.24
C SER A 88 1.77 -16.35 8.26
N GLN A 89 1.20 -17.04 9.26
CA GLN A 89 1.94 -17.85 10.24
C GLN A 89 2.99 -18.78 9.60
N GLN A 90 2.74 -19.31 8.39
CA GLN A 90 3.67 -20.21 7.69
C GLN A 90 4.93 -19.50 7.13
N LEU A 91 4.87 -18.17 7.03
CA LEU A 91 5.90 -17.27 6.52
C LEU A 91 6.53 -16.40 7.62
N ILE A 92 6.29 -16.77 8.88
CA ILE A 92 6.95 -16.24 10.08
C ILE A 92 8.09 -17.20 10.46
N HIS A 93 9.10 -16.71 11.19
CA HIS A 93 10.14 -17.55 11.79
C HIS A 93 9.52 -18.67 12.67
N ALA A 94 10.13 -19.85 12.67
CA ALA A 94 9.52 -21.06 13.25
C ALA A 94 9.49 -21.06 14.79
N ASP A 95 10.39 -20.31 15.40
CA ASP A 95 10.53 -20.09 16.85
C ASP A 95 9.44 -19.17 17.41
N MET A 96 8.96 -18.20 16.62
CA MET A 96 7.88 -17.30 17.02
C MET A 96 6.53 -18.03 17.18
N LYS A 97 5.90 -17.86 18.33
CA LYS A 97 4.59 -18.44 18.65
C LYS A 97 3.54 -17.37 18.90
N TYR A 98 2.33 -17.63 18.42
CA TYR A 98 1.18 -16.78 18.70
C TYR A 98 0.71 -16.95 20.14
N ASP A 99 0.65 -15.86 20.89
CA ASP A 99 0.07 -15.81 22.23
C ASP A 99 -1.26 -15.02 22.20
N PRO A 100 -2.42 -15.69 22.37
CA PRO A 100 -3.71 -15.01 22.47
C PRO A 100 -3.94 -14.35 23.85
N ASN A 101 -3.16 -14.72 24.87
CA ASN A 101 -3.33 -14.22 26.24
C ASN A 101 -2.48 -12.98 26.52
N SER A 102 -1.51 -12.66 25.65
CA SER A 102 -0.81 -11.38 25.72
C SER A 102 -1.80 -10.25 25.47
N ASN A 103 -1.56 -9.10 26.11
CA ASN A 103 -2.40 -7.91 25.96
C ASN A 103 -1.55 -6.73 25.49
N PRO A 104 -1.47 -6.45 24.19
CA PRO A 104 -2.26 -7.03 23.08
C PRO A 104 -1.80 -8.42 22.60
N PRO A 105 -2.61 -9.17 21.81
CA PRO A 105 -2.21 -10.43 21.19
C PRO A 105 -0.96 -10.28 20.31
N SER A 106 -0.06 -11.25 20.35
CA SER A 106 1.28 -11.11 19.75
C SER A 106 1.82 -12.42 19.15
N TYR A 107 2.86 -12.30 18.32
CA TYR A 107 3.81 -13.38 18.06
C TYR A 107 5.10 -13.08 18.83
N ALA A 108 5.57 -14.03 19.64
CA ALA A 108 6.76 -13.86 20.45
C ALA A 108 7.75 -15.02 20.26
N SER A 109 9.04 -14.69 20.22
CA SER A 109 10.17 -15.59 20.45
C SER A 109 10.94 -15.13 21.71
N GLU A 110 12.11 -15.70 21.99
CA GLU A 110 12.93 -15.28 23.13
C GLU A 110 13.45 -13.83 22.98
N ASP A 111 13.71 -13.40 21.75
CA ASP A 111 14.37 -12.11 21.45
C ASP A 111 13.41 -11.06 20.87
N GLN A 112 12.30 -11.46 20.26
CA GLN A 112 11.45 -10.57 19.48
C GLN A 112 9.96 -10.74 19.81
N ILE A 113 9.24 -9.63 19.87
CA ILE A 113 7.79 -9.59 20.03
C ILE A 113 7.19 -8.75 18.90
N ILE A 114 6.24 -9.35 18.17
CA ILE A 114 5.44 -8.72 17.14
C ILE A 114 4.03 -8.57 17.67
N GLU A 115 3.66 -7.34 18.00
CA GLU A 115 2.33 -6.96 18.44
C GLU A 115 1.82 -5.77 17.63
N LYS A 116 0.64 -5.25 17.97
CA LYS A 116 0.13 -4.04 17.34
C LYS A 116 1.12 -2.89 17.54
N ASP A 117 1.32 -2.08 16.50
CA ASP A 117 2.19 -0.92 16.45
C ASP A 117 3.70 -1.24 16.45
N THR A 118 4.09 -2.53 16.45
CA THR A 118 5.49 -2.94 16.22
C THR A 118 5.95 -2.59 14.80
N LYS A 119 7.15 -2.04 14.66
CA LYS A 119 7.81 -1.85 13.36
C LYS A 119 8.46 -3.15 12.92
N VAL A 120 8.21 -3.54 11.68
CA VAL A 120 8.74 -4.78 11.11
C VAL A 120 9.28 -4.56 9.71
N ARG A 121 10.37 -5.24 9.40
CA ARG A 121 10.92 -5.38 8.05
C ARG A 121 10.45 -6.71 7.46
N LEU A 122 9.86 -6.65 6.28
CA LEU A 122 9.37 -7.83 5.57
C LEU A 122 9.75 -7.79 4.09
N GLN A 123 9.74 -8.95 3.45
CA GLN A 123 9.86 -9.06 2.00
C GLN A 123 8.50 -9.37 1.39
N ILE A 124 8.12 -8.66 0.32
CA ILE A 124 6.89 -8.92 -0.42
C ILE A 124 7.08 -10.15 -1.30
N VAL A 125 6.34 -11.22 -1.05
CA VAL A 125 6.43 -12.48 -1.83
C VAL A 125 5.45 -12.53 -3.00
N GLY A 126 4.40 -11.71 -2.95
CA GLY A 126 3.42 -11.62 -4.03
C GLY A 126 2.46 -10.45 -3.85
N THR A 127 1.97 -9.95 -4.99
CA THR A 127 0.98 -8.88 -5.05
C THR A 127 -0.22 -9.36 -5.87
N ARG A 128 -1.42 -9.10 -5.39
CA ARG A 128 -2.66 -9.26 -6.12
C ARG A 128 -3.31 -7.89 -6.26
N VAL A 129 -3.58 -7.50 -7.49
CA VAL A 129 -4.29 -6.26 -7.80
C VAL A 129 -5.78 -6.58 -7.95
N ASP A 130 -6.62 -5.84 -7.24
CA ASP A 130 -8.03 -5.69 -7.54
C ASP A 130 -8.28 -4.30 -8.18
N THR A 131 -9.50 -4.03 -8.62
CA THR A 131 -9.86 -2.83 -9.40
C THR A 131 -9.48 -1.53 -8.69
N THR A 132 -9.54 -1.49 -7.36
CA THR A 132 -9.31 -0.27 -6.55
C THR A 132 -8.21 -0.41 -5.50
N GLU A 133 -7.66 -1.61 -5.28
CA GLU A 133 -6.72 -1.87 -4.19
C GLU A 133 -5.66 -2.91 -4.58
N ILE A 134 -4.49 -2.83 -3.96
CA ILE A 134 -3.44 -3.84 -4.06
C ILE A 134 -3.32 -4.55 -2.73
N PHE A 135 -3.50 -5.86 -2.78
CA PHE A 135 -3.21 -6.76 -1.67
C PHE A 135 -1.82 -7.35 -1.86
N ALA A 136 -1.06 -7.42 -0.78
CA ALA A 136 0.27 -8.04 -0.80
C ALA A 136 0.37 -9.12 0.27
N ILE A 137 1.15 -10.14 -0.04
CA ILE A 137 1.57 -11.17 0.91
C ILE A 137 3.04 -10.93 1.19
N GLY A 138 3.39 -10.92 2.47
CA GLY A 138 4.74 -10.73 2.96
C GLY A 138 5.31 -11.98 3.63
N SER A 139 6.61 -12.01 3.80
CA SER A 139 7.35 -13.01 4.57
C SER A 139 8.38 -12.31 5.44
N ILE A 140 8.57 -12.85 6.65
CA ILE A 140 9.73 -12.51 7.49
C ILE A 140 10.63 -13.72 7.73
N LYS A 141 10.45 -14.82 6.99
CA LYS A 141 11.14 -16.10 7.21
C LYS A 141 12.61 -16.12 6.75
N GLU A 142 13.03 -15.09 6.01
CA GLU A 142 14.41 -14.98 5.51
C GLU A 142 15.28 -14.19 6.50
N ASP A 143 16.59 -14.29 6.32
CA ASP A 143 17.56 -13.60 7.17
C ASP A 143 17.37 -12.07 7.14
N HIS A 144 17.63 -11.41 8.27
CA HIS A 144 17.52 -9.95 8.44
C HIS A 144 16.10 -9.36 8.30
N LEU A 145 15.07 -10.21 8.31
CA LEU A 145 13.66 -9.81 8.37
C LEU A 145 13.08 -10.08 9.77
N GLY A 146 12.12 -9.26 10.19
CA GLY A 146 11.52 -9.32 11.53
C GLY A 146 11.37 -7.94 12.17
N VAL A 147 11.40 -7.90 13.50
CA VAL A 147 11.28 -6.65 14.27
C VAL A 147 12.47 -5.72 14.01
N ILE A 148 12.22 -4.42 13.89
CA ILE A 148 13.24 -3.38 13.76
C ILE A 148 13.03 -2.32 14.86
N GLU A 149 14.12 -1.83 15.45
CA GLU A 149 14.12 -0.76 16.47
C GLU A 149 14.04 0.64 15.83
#